data_AF-A0A101WSD6-F1
#
_entry.id   AF-A0A101WSD6-F1
#
_cell.length_a   1.000
_cell.length_b   1.000
_cell.length_c   1.000
_cell.angle_alpha   90.00
_cell.angle_beta   90.00
_cell.angle_gamma   90.00
#
_symmetry.space_group_name_H-M   'P 1'
#
loop_
_entity.id
_entity.type
_entity.pdbx_description
1 polymer ?
#
loop_
_entity_poly.entity_id
_entity_poly.type
_entity_poly.pdbx_seq_one_letter_code
_entity_poly.pdbx_strand_id
1 'polypeptide(L)'
;MAERKKIILFIVEGITDKTCLGYVLSKIINTNRVEFAITGGDITTKRGINSGNVSSEIGNIIREFSGKIFKAKDFCEIVHLVDTDGAYVEDNRLNLKTPETPVDPHDLRKLYYTDDNIFVNDLRDTQQRNLQKTSILNRLISLNKVWVTIPYSMYFFSCNYAIFRRNLLLH
;
A
#
# COMPACT_ATOMS: atom_id res chain seq x y z
N MET A 1 37.45 4.96 8.12
CA MET A 1 36.17 5.26 8.79
C MET A 1 35.14 4.29 8.25
N ALA A 2 34.42 3.55 9.09
CA ALA A 2 33.35 2.66 8.61
C ALA A 2 32.27 3.52 7.95
N GLU A 3 31.96 3.24 6.68
CA GLU A 3 30.93 3.96 5.95
C GLU A 3 29.57 3.70 6.62
N ARG A 4 28.83 4.77 6.94
CA ARG A 4 27.52 4.62 7.57
C ARG A 4 26.57 3.98 6.56
N LYS A 5 26.03 2.81 6.89
CA LYS A 5 25.03 2.13 6.06
C LYS A 5 23.88 3.09 5.74
N LYS A 6 23.53 3.21 4.46
CA LYS A 6 22.34 3.95 4.01
C LYS A 6 21.06 3.21 4.41
N ILE A 7 19.96 3.95 4.51
CA ILE A 7 18.66 3.46 4.97
C ILE A 7 17.82 3.00 3.77
N ILE A 8 17.24 1.81 3.85
CA ILE A 8 16.10 1.42 3.02
C ILE A 8 14.88 1.51 3.92
N LEU A 9 14.00 2.46 3.63
CA LEU A 9 12.79 2.70 4.41
C LEU A 9 11.61 1.99 3.75
N PHE A 10 11.04 1.03 4.46
CA PHE A 10 9.82 0.35 4.06
C PHE A 10 8.61 1.09 4.61
N ILE A 11 7.70 1.52 3.75
CA ILE A 11 6.40 2.05 4.14
C ILE A 11 5.41 0.88 4.09
N VAL A 12 4.74 0.63 5.21
CA VAL A 12 3.78 -0.47 5.39
C VAL A 12 2.51 0.02 6.09
N GLU A 13 1.40 -0.66 5.86
CA GLU A 13 0.10 -0.28 6.43
C GLU A 13 0.06 -0.47 7.95
N GLY A 14 0.46 -1.66 8.40
CA GLY A 14 0.25 -2.10 9.77
C GLY A 14 1.49 -2.67 10.47
N ILE A 15 1.34 -2.86 11.77
CA ILE A 15 2.38 -3.49 12.61
C ILE A 15 2.59 -4.96 12.26
N THR A 16 1.54 -5.63 11.75
CA THR A 16 1.59 -7.01 11.26
C THR A 16 2.58 -7.13 10.12
N ASP A 17 2.47 -6.28 9.09
CA ASP A 17 3.38 -6.28 7.93
C ASP A 17 4.83 -6.08 8.35
N LYS A 18 5.08 -5.09 9.23
CA LYS A 18 6.40 -4.84 9.81
C LYS A 18 6.94 -6.06 10.53
N THR A 19 6.12 -6.74 11.33
CA THR A 19 6.55 -7.89 12.13
C THR A 19 6.88 -9.08 11.24
N CYS A 20 6.03 -9.35 10.24
CA CYS A 20 6.21 -10.44 9.28
C CYS A 20 7.46 -10.23 8.40
N LEU A 21 7.66 -9.02 7.88
CA LEU A 21 8.75 -8.74 6.96
C LEU A 21 10.05 -8.33 7.62
N GLY A 22 9.99 -7.67 8.78
CA GLY A 22 11.16 -7.06 9.41
C GLY A 22 12.28 -8.06 9.68
N TYR A 23 11.93 -9.25 10.17
CA TYR A 23 12.91 -10.30 10.40
C TYR A 23 13.52 -10.79 9.08
N VAL A 24 12.70 -11.15 8.10
CA VAL A 24 13.15 -11.72 6.81
C VAL A 24 14.02 -10.71 6.05
N LEU A 25 13.58 -9.46 5.94
CA LEU A 25 14.32 -8.41 5.24
C LEU A 25 15.64 -8.08 5.92
N SER A 26 15.70 -8.11 7.26
CA SER A 26 16.96 -7.90 7.98
C SER A 26 18.02 -8.99 7.74
N LYS A 27 17.58 -10.20 7.33
CA LYS A 27 18.48 -11.31 6.98
C LYS A 27 18.96 -11.25 5.54
N ILE A 28 18.07 -10.84 4.62
CA ILE A 28 18.38 -10.75 3.19
C ILE A 28 19.22 -9.49 2.90
N ILE A 29 18.85 -8.36 3.52
CA ILE A 29 19.50 -7.07 3.31
C ILE A 29 20.51 -6.83 4.43
N ASN A 30 21.78 -7.13 4.17
CA ASN A 30 22.86 -6.96 5.16
C ASN A 30 23.77 -5.74 4.86
N THR A 31 23.70 -5.16 3.66
CA THR A 31 24.51 -4.01 3.24
C THR A 31 23.96 -2.68 3.73
N ASN A 32 22.64 -2.59 3.92
CA ASN A 32 21.91 -1.38 4.27
C ASN A 32 21.20 -1.52 5.62
N ARG A 33 20.81 -0.39 6.20
CA ARG A 33 19.95 -0.36 7.39
C ARG A 33 18.49 -0.43 6.93
N VAL A 34 17.78 -1.48 7.35
CA VAL A 34 16.35 -1.65 7.06
C VAL A 34 15.53 -0.98 8.17
N GLU A 35 14.61 -0.12 7.79
CA GLU A 35 13.71 0.59 8.70
C GLU A 35 12.27 0.57 8.19
N PHE A 36 11.31 0.82 9.08
CA PHE A 36 9.88 0.79 8.73
C PHE A 36 9.16 2.05 9.21
N ALA A 37 8.34 2.63 8.31
CA ALA A 37 7.32 3.61 8.62
C ALA A 37 5.94 2.94 8.52
N ILE A 38 5.17 3.00 9.60
CA ILE A 38 3.81 2.45 9.65
C ILE A 38 2.83 3.58 9.41
N THR A 39 1.93 3.45 8.43
CA THR A 39 0.95 4.50 8.10
C THR A 39 -0.30 4.47 8.98
N GLY A 40 -0.59 3.33 9.60
CA GLY A 40 -1.78 3.14 10.46
C GLY A 40 -3.07 2.98 9.66
N GLY A 41 -2.95 2.47 8.43
CA GLY A 41 -4.06 2.28 7.50
C GLY A 41 -3.66 2.54 6.04
N ASP A 42 -4.43 1.99 5.12
CA ASP A 42 -4.21 2.12 3.68
C ASP A 42 -4.32 3.59 3.21
N ILE A 43 -3.17 4.17 2.88
CA ILE A 43 -3.06 5.55 2.37
C ILE A 43 -3.81 5.74 1.04
N THR A 44 -4.00 4.67 0.26
CA THR A 44 -4.65 4.73 -1.06
C THR A 44 -6.17 4.84 -0.96
N THR A 45 -6.72 4.67 0.24
CA THR A 45 -8.16 4.82 0.55
C THR A 45 -8.43 5.83 1.65
N LYS A 46 -7.40 6.50 2.16
CA LYS A 46 -7.50 7.54 3.19
C LYS A 46 -8.28 8.76 2.66
N ARG A 47 -9.25 9.23 3.45
CA ARG A 47 -10.05 10.42 3.11
C ARG A 47 -9.14 11.64 2.93
N GLY A 48 -9.40 12.41 1.87
CA GLY A 48 -8.62 13.62 1.53
C GLY A 48 -7.33 13.36 0.78
N ILE A 49 -6.93 12.09 0.57
CA ILE A 49 -5.80 11.73 -0.28
C ILE A 49 -6.29 11.39 -1.69
N ASN A 50 -5.58 11.86 -2.71
CA ASN A 50 -5.86 11.59 -4.11
C ASN A 50 -4.54 11.54 -4.92
N SER A 51 -4.63 11.22 -6.21
CA SER A 51 -3.46 11.14 -7.09
C SER A 51 -2.68 12.45 -7.23
N GLY A 52 -3.31 13.61 -6.96
CA GLY A 52 -2.65 14.91 -6.97
C GLY A 52 -1.78 15.17 -5.74
N ASN A 53 -2.12 14.63 -4.57
CA ASN A 53 -1.43 14.93 -3.31
C ASN A 53 -0.70 13.73 -2.66
N VAL A 54 -0.93 12.49 -3.12
CA VAL A 54 -0.37 11.30 -2.48
C VAL A 54 1.17 11.31 -2.46
N SER A 55 1.83 11.83 -3.49
CA SER A 55 3.30 11.95 -3.50
C SER A 55 3.82 12.84 -2.37
N SER A 56 3.10 13.92 -2.09
CA SER A 56 3.42 14.83 -0.99
C SER A 56 3.18 14.18 0.36
N GLU A 57 2.11 13.39 0.49
CA GLU A 57 1.82 12.63 1.70
C GLU A 57 2.89 11.56 1.98
N ILE A 58 3.36 10.83 0.96
CA ILE A 58 4.52 9.93 1.10
C ILE A 58 5.75 10.73 1.56
N GLY A 59 5.99 11.91 0.97
CA GLY A 59 7.04 12.82 1.43
C GLY A 59 6.89 13.27 2.89
N ASN A 60 5.66 13.41 3.39
CA ASN A 60 5.39 13.72 4.80
C ASN A 60 5.75 12.55 5.70
N ILE A 61 5.32 11.33 5.36
CA ILE A 61 5.63 10.10 6.10
C ILE A 61 7.14 9.91 6.25
N ILE A 62 7.88 10.09 5.15
CA ILE A 62 9.34 9.93 5.17
C ILE A 62 9.98 11.01 6.04
N ARG A 63 9.48 12.26 5.97
CA ARG A 63 9.97 13.37 6.80
C ARG A 63 9.69 13.14 8.28
N GLU A 64 8.52 12.65 8.63
CA GLU A 64 8.15 12.29 10.00
C GLU A 64 9.07 11.21 10.55
N PHE A 65 9.29 10.13 9.78
CA PHE A 65 10.26 9.09 10.12
C PHE A 65 11.69 9.65 10.27
N SER A 66 12.10 10.53 9.37
CA SER A 66 13.46 11.09 9.34
C SER A 66 13.79 11.97 10.56
N GLY A 67 12.77 12.59 11.14
CA GLY A 67 12.90 13.60 12.20
C GLY A 67 13.90 14.69 11.84
N LYS A 68 14.72 15.10 12.81
CA LYS A 68 15.82 16.06 12.59
C LYS A 68 17.17 15.39 12.28
N ILE A 69 17.21 14.06 12.27
CA ILE A 69 18.45 13.28 12.30
C ILE A 69 18.86 12.86 10.88
N PHE A 70 17.90 12.38 10.10
CA PHE A 70 18.17 11.86 8.76
C PHE A 70 17.87 12.89 7.68
N LYS A 71 18.73 12.94 6.66
CA LYS A 71 18.57 13.76 5.47
C LYS A 71 18.28 12.86 4.27
N ALA A 72 17.72 13.41 3.19
CA ALA A 72 17.42 12.64 1.97
C ALA A 72 18.62 11.80 1.46
N LYS A 73 19.86 12.31 1.57
CA LYS A 73 21.09 11.59 1.16
C LYS A 73 21.41 10.34 1.99
N ASP A 74 20.85 10.22 3.19
CA ASP A 74 21.05 9.07 4.08
C ASP A 74 20.19 7.88 3.67
N PHE A 75 19.19 8.11 2.81
CA PHE A 75 18.34 7.06 2.24
C PHE A 75 18.96 6.52 0.96
N CYS A 76 18.96 5.20 0.85
CA CYS A 76 19.25 4.46 -0.36
C CYS A 76 18.00 4.45 -1.25
N GLU A 77 16.86 4.10 -0.66
CA GLU A 77 15.60 3.88 -1.37
C GLU A 77 14.42 3.91 -0.38
N ILE A 78 13.26 4.33 -0.88
CA ILE A 78 11.97 4.15 -0.23
C ILE A 78 11.24 3.02 -0.93
N VAL A 79 10.85 2.00 -0.17
CA VAL A 79 10.08 0.86 -0.66
C VAL A 79 8.69 0.91 -0.07
N HIS A 80 7.67 1.12 -0.89
CA HIS A 80 6.29 1.14 -0.43
C HIS A 80 5.60 -0.17 -0.75
N LEU A 81 5.15 -0.86 0.29
CA LEU A 81 4.42 -2.12 0.17
C LEU A 81 2.93 -1.83 0.31
N VAL A 82 2.16 -2.17 -0.71
CA VAL A 82 0.73 -1.82 -0.80
C VAL A 82 -0.08 -3.04 -1.19
N ASP A 83 -1.26 -3.21 -0.62
CA ASP A 83 -2.21 -4.21 -1.07
C ASP A 83 -2.97 -3.71 -2.31
N THR A 84 -3.39 -4.62 -3.18
CA THR A 84 -4.22 -4.30 -4.35
C THR A 84 -5.70 -4.59 -4.12
N ASP A 85 -6.14 -4.79 -2.88
CA ASP A 85 -7.48 -5.28 -2.62
C ASP A 85 -8.57 -4.29 -3.02
N GLY A 86 -9.52 -4.77 -3.82
CA GLY A 86 -10.54 -3.96 -4.48
C GLY A 86 -10.02 -2.99 -5.55
N ALA A 87 -8.71 -2.91 -5.80
CA ALA A 87 -8.16 -2.13 -6.91
C ALA A 87 -8.41 -2.87 -8.23
N TYR A 88 -8.76 -2.12 -9.28
CA TYR A 88 -8.99 -2.68 -10.63
C TYR A 88 -10.10 -3.74 -10.71
N VAL A 89 -10.98 -3.80 -9.71
CA VAL A 89 -12.18 -4.64 -9.76
C VAL A 89 -13.27 -3.90 -10.54
N GLU A 90 -13.88 -4.58 -11.51
CA GLU A 90 -15.02 -4.05 -12.26
C GLU A 90 -16.25 -3.89 -11.36
N ASP A 91 -16.98 -2.78 -11.53
CA ASP A 91 -18.17 -2.46 -10.74
C ASP A 91 -19.26 -3.54 -10.81
N ASN A 92 -19.31 -4.31 -11.91
CA ASN A 92 -20.25 -5.42 -12.11
C ASN A 92 -20.01 -6.61 -11.17
N ARG A 93 -18.87 -6.67 -10.49
CA ARG A 93 -18.54 -7.70 -9.49
C ARG A 93 -18.93 -7.30 -8.07
N LEU A 94 -19.35 -6.05 -7.87
CA LEU A 94 -19.78 -5.55 -6.57
C LEU A 94 -21.28 -5.81 -6.37
N ASN A 95 -21.61 -6.48 -5.28
CA ASN A 95 -22.99 -6.80 -4.90
C ASN A 95 -23.27 -6.33 -3.47
N LEU A 96 -24.51 -5.99 -3.15
CA LEU A 96 -24.88 -5.68 -1.76
C LEU A 96 -24.90 -6.96 -0.93
N LYS A 97 -24.44 -6.87 0.33
CA LYS A 97 -24.62 -7.96 1.29
C LYS A 97 -26.10 -8.22 1.52
N THR A 98 -26.44 -9.50 1.60
CA THR A 98 -27.77 -10.01 1.98
C THR A 98 -27.70 -10.65 3.37
N PRO A 99 -28.84 -10.96 4.02
CA PRO A 99 -28.86 -11.66 5.30
C PRO A 99 -28.13 -13.01 5.30
N GLU A 100 -28.01 -13.64 4.13
CA GLU A 100 -27.31 -14.90 3.91
C GLU A 100 -25.80 -14.72 3.71
N THR A 101 -25.33 -13.49 3.48
CA THR A 101 -23.91 -13.21 3.31
C THR A 101 -23.17 -13.39 4.64
N PRO A 102 -22.09 -14.19 4.69
CA PRO A 102 -21.29 -14.31 5.91
C PRO A 102 -20.78 -12.96 6.39
N VAL A 103 -20.91 -12.71 7.68
CA VAL A 103 -20.42 -11.49 8.33
C VAL A 103 -19.33 -11.84 9.33
N ASP A 104 -18.30 -11.02 9.37
CA ASP A 104 -17.30 -11.06 10.42
C ASP A 104 -17.90 -10.36 11.65
N PRO A 105 -18.09 -11.06 12.79
CA PRO A 105 -18.69 -10.44 13.98
C PRO A 105 -17.79 -9.36 14.59
N HIS A 106 -16.50 -9.33 14.24
CA HIS A 106 -15.56 -8.31 14.71
C HIS A 106 -15.45 -7.12 13.76
N ASP A 107 -15.91 -7.26 12.51
CA ASP A 107 -15.95 -6.17 11.52
C ASP A 107 -17.11 -6.35 10.53
N LEU A 108 -18.25 -5.76 10.88
CA LEU A 108 -19.46 -5.78 10.04
C LEU A 108 -19.27 -5.08 8.68
N ARG A 109 -18.24 -4.22 8.55
CA ARG A 109 -17.92 -3.47 7.33
C ARG A 109 -16.96 -4.21 6.41
N LYS A 110 -16.34 -5.29 6.89
CA LYS A 110 -15.42 -6.12 6.12
C LYS A 110 -16.07 -6.61 4.82
N LEU A 111 -15.35 -6.49 3.71
CA LEU A 111 -15.81 -6.98 2.42
C LEU A 111 -15.81 -8.52 2.44
N TYR A 112 -16.85 -9.13 1.83
CA TYR A 112 -16.91 -10.58 1.69
C TYR A 112 -16.63 -10.97 0.25
N TYR A 113 -15.66 -11.87 0.06
CA TYR A 113 -15.17 -12.27 -1.25
C TYR A 113 -15.64 -13.66 -1.60
N THR A 114 -16.03 -13.84 -2.86
CA THR A 114 -16.21 -15.12 -3.53
C THR A 114 -15.33 -15.16 -4.77
N ASP A 115 -15.30 -16.28 -5.50
CA ASP A 115 -14.49 -16.42 -6.70
C ASP A 115 -14.84 -15.36 -7.78
N ASP A 116 -16.10 -14.95 -7.85
CA ASP A 116 -16.59 -14.06 -8.90
C ASP A 116 -17.05 -12.68 -8.40
N ASN A 117 -17.44 -12.57 -7.12
CA ASN A 117 -18.12 -11.38 -6.59
C ASN A 117 -17.53 -10.90 -5.26
N ILE A 118 -17.66 -9.59 -5.03
CA ILE A 118 -17.38 -8.93 -3.76
C ILE A 118 -18.69 -8.38 -3.20
N PHE A 119 -19.04 -8.78 -1.99
CA PHE A 119 -20.24 -8.34 -1.30
C PHE A 119 -19.91 -7.23 -0.31
N VAL A 120 -20.60 -6.10 -0.48
CA VAL A 120 -20.31 -4.83 0.20
C VAL A 120 -21.55 -4.27 0.90
N ASN A 121 -21.34 -3.40 1.88
CA ASN A 121 -22.46 -2.77 2.59
C ASN A 121 -23.01 -1.56 1.83
N ASP A 122 -22.16 -0.88 1.06
CA ASP A 122 -22.53 0.28 0.25
C ASP A 122 -21.76 0.23 -1.07
N LEU A 123 -22.49 0.11 -2.18
CA LEU A 123 -21.91 0.05 -3.53
C LEU A 123 -21.21 1.35 -3.90
N ARG A 124 -21.82 2.51 -3.64
CA ARG A 124 -21.29 3.80 -4.09
C ARG A 124 -20.01 4.14 -3.34
N ASP A 125 -20.01 3.95 -2.03
CA ASP A 125 -18.82 4.19 -1.21
C ASP A 125 -17.68 3.24 -1.62
N THR A 126 -17.98 1.97 -1.90
CA THR A 126 -16.97 0.99 -2.34
C THR A 126 -16.42 1.34 -3.72
N GLN A 127 -17.29 1.69 -4.67
CA GLN A 127 -16.89 2.11 -6.02
C GLN A 127 -15.98 3.35 -5.96
N GLN A 128 -16.38 4.37 -5.19
CA GLN A 128 -15.56 5.58 -5.02
C GLN A 128 -14.21 5.25 -4.37
N ARG A 129 -14.20 4.41 -3.34
CA ARG A 129 -12.97 3.92 -2.70
C ARG A 129 -12.06 3.19 -3.69
N ASN A 130 -12.62 2.28 -4.51
CA ASN A 130 -11.86 1.51 -5.51
C ASN A 130 -11.28 2.43 -6.59
N LEU A 131 -12.07 3.37 -7.10
CA LEU A 131 -11.63 4.36 -8.08
C LEU A 131 -10.51 5.26 -7.52
N GLN A 132 -10.65 5.71 -6.28
CA GLN A 132 -9.62 6.47 -5.57
C GLN A 132 -8.33 5.64 -5.46
N LYS A 133 -8.43 4.40 -4.97
CA LYS A 133 -7.31 3.48 -4.83
C LYS A 133 -6.60 3.27 -6.15
N THR A 134 -7.31 2.89 -7.21
CA THR A 134 -6.74 2.72 -8.56
C THR A 134 -6.04 3.99 -9.07
N SER A 135 -6.65 5.16 -8.91
CA SER A 135 -6.04 6.44 -9.34
C SER A 135 -4.74 6.74 -8.58
N ILE A 136 -4.72 6.49 -7.27
CA ILE A 136 -3.53 6.65 -6.43
C ILE A 136 -2.46 5.62 -6.81
N LEU A 137 -2.81 4.33 -6.96
CA LEU A 137 -1.86 3.30 -7.34
C LEU A 137 -1.19 3.63 -8.68
N ASN A 138 -1.95 4.04 -9.69
CA ASN A 138 -1.40 4.49 -10.97
C ASN A 138 -0.42 5.66 -10.82
N ARG A 139 -0.72 6.60 -9.92
CA ARG A 139 0.19 7.70 -9.59
C ARG A 139 1.46 7.19 -8.91
N LEU A 140 1.35 6.25 -7.97
CA LEU A 140 2.48 5.73 -7.20
C LEU A 140 3.40 4.84 -8.05
N ILE A 141 2.84 4.02 -8.93
CA ILE A 141 3.59 3.18 -9.88
C ILE A 141 4.47 4.04 -10.80
N SER A 142 3.98 5.23 -11.18
CA SER A 142 4.74 6.16 -12.02
C SER A 142 5.71 7.06 -11.24
N LEU A 143 5.76 6.98 -9.91
CA LEU A 143 6.75 7.71 -9.12
C LEU A 143 8.09 6.98 -9.15
N ASN A 144 9.13 7.66 -9.61
CA ASN A 144 10.49 7.15 -9.55
C ASN A 144 11.28 7.71 -8.37
N LYS A 145 10.83 8.85 -7.81
CA LYS A 145 11.49 9.56 -6.72
C LYS A 145 10.51 10.24 -5.80
N VAL A 146 10.89 10.36 -4.54
CA VAL A 146 10.17 11.08 -3.48
C VAL A 146 11.16 11.90 -2.65
N TRP A 147 10.64 12.90 -1.94
CA TRP A 147 11.44 13.83 -1.15
C TRP A 147 12.67 14.36 -1.93
N VAL A 148 12.38 14.96 -3.09
CA VAL A 148 13.33 15.56 -4.04
C VAL A 148 14.19 14.55 -4.81
N THR A 149 14.94 13.69 -4.12
CA THR A 149 16.01 12.89 -4.76
C THR A 149 15.98 11.41 -4.45
N ILE A 150 15.20 10.95 -3.47
CA ILE A 150 15.27 9.58 -2.99
C ILE A 150 14.57 8.66 -3.99
N PRO A 151 15.21 7.59 -4.48
CA PRO A 151 14.55 6.57 -5.28
C PRO A 151 13.32 6.01 -4.56
N TYR A 152 12.24 5.84 -5.30
CA TYR A 152 11.00 5.27 -4.80
C TYR A 152 10.62 4.06 -5.64
N SER A 153 10.36 2.95 -4.97
CA SER A 153 9.84 1.74 -5.59
C SER A 153 8.60 1.28 -4.85
N MET A 154 7.65 0.77 -5.61
CA MET A 154 6.39 0.25 -5.08
C MET A 154 6.28 -1.24 -5.39
N TYR A 155 5.96 -2.03 -4.38
CA TYR A 155 5.68 -3.45 -4.54
C TYR A 155 4.32 -3.79 -3.94
N PHE A 156 3.72 -4.84 -4.48
CA PHE A 156 2.38 -5.25 -4.11
C PHE A 156 2.42 -6.47 -3.20
N PHE A 157 1.65 -6.43 -2.12
CA PHE A 157 1.29 -7.63 -1.38
C PHE A 157 0.15 -8.33 -2.10
N SER A 158 0.43 -9.50 -2.67
CA SER A 158 -0.61 -10.41 -3.12
C SER A 158 -0.84 -11.45 -2.03
N CYS A 159 -1.87 -11.24 -1.21
CA CYS A 159 -2.34 -12.23 -0.24
C CYS A 159 -3.71 -12.81 -0.60
N ASN A 160 -4.19 -12.66 -1.85
CA ASN A 160 -5.48 -13.22 -2.25
C ASN A 160 -5.37 -14.16 -3.46
N TYR A 161 -5.90 -15.37 -3.27
CA TYR A 161 -6.02 -16.43 -4.27
C TYR A 161 -7.20 -16.21 -5.26
N ALA A 162 -7.89 -15.05 -5.22
CA ALA A 162 -8.94 -14.64 -6.16
C ALA A 162 -8.99 -13.10 -6.10
N ILE A 163 -8.86 -12.28 -7.15
CA ILE A 163 -8.91 -12.41 -8.60
C ILE A 163 -7.65 -11.68 -9.11
N PHE A 164 -6.64 -12.42 -9.55
CA PHE A 164 -5.62 -11.92 -10.47
C PHE A 164 -5.61 -12.86 -11.68
N ARG A 165 -6.67 -12.77 -12.49
CA ARG A 165 -6.65 -13.31 -13.85
C ARG A 165 -7.05 -12.23 -14.85
N ARG A 166 -6.04 -11.89 -15.66
CA ARG A 166 -6.10 -11.45 -17.07
C ARG A 166 -6.18 -9.94 -17.31
N ASN A 167 -5.00 -9.30 -17.40
CA ASN A 167 -4.51 -8.54 -18.58
C ASN A 167 -3.42 -7.54 -18.19
N LEU A 168 -2.23 -8.04 -17.90
CA LEU A 168 -0.98 -7.26 -17.98
C LEU A 168 0.11 -8.11 -18.64
N LEU A 169 -0.29 -8.71 -19.76
CA LEU A 169 0.58 -9.05 -20.88
C LEU A 169 -0.24 -8.64 -22.09
N LEU A 170 -0.10 -7.38 -22.51
CA LEU A 170 -0.25 -6.93 -23.89
C LEU A 170 0.09 -5.43 -23.96
N HIS A 171 1.19 -5.16 -24.67
CA HIS A 171 1.82 -3.89 -25.06
C HIS A 171 2.72 -3.19 -24.04
#